data_AF-A0AAD2TSR7-F1
#
_entry.id   AF-A0AAD2TSR7-F1
#
_cell.length_a   1.000
_cell.length_b   1.000
_cell.length_c   1.000
_cell.angle_alpha   90.00
_cell.angle_beta   90.00
_cell.angle_gamma   90.00
#
_symmetry.space_group_name_H-M   'P 1'
#
loop_
_entity.id
_entity.type
_entity.pdbx_description
1 polymer ?
#
loop_
_entity_poly.entity_id
_entity_poly.type
_entity_poly.pdbx_seq_one_letter_code
_entity_poly.pdbx_strand_id
1 'polypeptide(L)' 'MEREDIERAAKQAPWVSVKERLPENQDIVLVRGEYGGKATAYLYGKDSGFIVYGEDAYKVFGEITHWCHIPDLEE' A
#
# COMPACT_ATOMS: atom_id res chain seq x y z
N MET A 1 -10.94 11.89 8.79
CA MET A 1 -11.14 10.43 8.77
C MET A 1 -10.13 9.82 9.72
N GLU A 2 -10.59 9.09 10.74
CA GLU A 2 -9.71 8.44 11.72
C GLU A 2 -9.06 7.22 11.05
N ARG A 3 -7.88 6.79 11.54
CA ARG A 3 -7.09 5.70 10.89
C ARG A 3 -7.92 4.42 10.62
N GLU A 4 -9.01 4.24 11.35
CA GLU A 4 -9.93 3.12 11.30
C GLU A 4 -10.73 3.02 9.99
N ASP A 5 -11.07 4.14 9.36
CA ASP A 5 -11.87 4.15 8.13
C ASP A 5 -11.03 3.73 6.91
N ILE A 6 -9.75 4.14 6.86
CA ILE A 6 -8.78 3.69 5.85
C ILE A 6 -8.58 2.17 5.98
N GLU A 7 -8.48 1.67 7.21
CA GLU A 7 -8.31 0.24 7.45
C GLU A 7 -9.58 -0.56 7.09
N ARG A 8 -10.77 0.02 7.28
CA ARG A 8 -12.06 -0.58 6.85
C ARG A 8 -12.21 -0.61 5.34
N ALA A 9 -11.81 0.44 4.64
CA ALA A 9 -11.80 0.49 3.19
C ALA A 9 -10.83 -0.57 2.62
N ALA A 10 -9.60 -0.61 3.15
CA ALA A 10 -8.61 -1.60 2.74
C ALA A 10 -8.96 -3.06 3.15
N LYS A 11 -9.80 -3.25 4.17
CA LYS A 11 -10.35 -4.59 4.52
C LYS A 11 -11.32 -5.11 3.47
N GLN A 12 -12.03 -4.23 2.76
CA GLN A 12 -13.04 -4.61 1.76
C GLN A 12 -12.49 -4.60 0.34
N ALA A 13 -11.45 -3.82 0.08
CA ALA A 13 -10.84 -3.75 -1.24
C ALA A 13 -9.94 -4.99 -1.52
N PRO A 14 -9.94 -5.49 -2.77
CA PRO A 14 -9.15 -6.66 -3.13
C PRO A 14 -7.65 -6.32 -3.07
N TRP A 15 -6.88 -7.19 -2.40
CA TRP A 15 -5.42 -7.10 -2.41
C TRP A 15 -4.89 -7.62 -3.74
N VAL A 16 -4.21 -6.74 -4.48
CA VAL A 16 -3.61 -7.05 -5.78
C VAL A 16 -2.14 -7.40 -5.58
N SER A 17 -1.67 -8.51 -6.16
CA SER A 17 -0.25 -8.85 -6.06
C SER A 17 0.60 -7.89 -6.90
N VAL A 18 1.72 -7.40 -6.36
CA VAL A 18 2.65 -6.54 -7.11
C VAL A 18 3.25 -7.22 -8.34
N LYS A 19 3.24 -8.56 -8.37
CA LYS A 19 3.69 -9.36 -9.52
C LYS A 19 2.63 -9.44 -10.63
N GLU A 20 1.36 -9.30 -10.27
CA GLU A 20 0.26 -9.31 -11.24
C GLU A 20 0.09 -7.93 -11.88
N ARG A 21 0.02 -6.90 -11.04
CA ARG A 21 -0.13 -5.52 -11.47
C ARG A 21 0.50 -4.59 -10.45
N LEU A 22 1.12 -3.52 -10.93
CA LEU A 22 1.59 -2.41 -10.10
C LEU A 22 0.52 -1.31 -10.07
N PRO A 23 0.44 -0.53 -8.98
CA PRO A 23 -0.46 0.62 -8.92
C PRO A 23 -0.04 1.71 -9.91
N GLU A 24 -0.89 2.73 -10.05
CA GLU A 24 -0.58 3.87 -10.89
C GLU A 24 0.59 4.69 -10.32
N ASN A 25 1.33 5.36 -11.20
CA ASN A 25 2.50 6.13 -10.80
C ASN A 25 2.09 7.31 -9.91
N GLN A 26 2.74 7.45 -8.75
CA GLN A 26 2.40 8.41 -7.69
C GLN A 26 1.06 8.17 -6.97
N ASP A 27 0.41 7.03 -7.22
CA ASP A 27 -0.81 6.66 -6.51
C ASP A 27 -0.50 6.15 -5.09
N ILE A 28 -1.20 6.69 -4.08
CA ILE A 28 -0.99 6.31 -2.68
C ILE A 28 -1.81 5.06 -2.38
N VAL A 29 -1.11 3.96 -2.19
CA VAL A 29 -1.72 2.65 -1.94
C VAL A 29 -1.34 2.09 -0.59
N LEU A 30 -2.17 1.19 -0.06
CA LEU A 30 -1.82 0.41 1.11
C LEU A 30 -1.11 -0.86 0.66
N VAL A 31 0.11 -1.06 1.13
CA VAL A 31 0.92 -2.24 0.82
C VAL A 31 0.92 -3.23 1.98
N ARG A 32 1.09 -4.51 1.64
CA ARG A 32 1.25 -5.61 2.59
C ARG A 32 2.56 -6.33 2.33
N GLY A 33 3.39 -6.38 3.35
CA GLY A 33 4.66 -7.08 3.35
C GLY A 33 4.50 -8.58 3.53
N GLU A 34 5.56 -9.34 3.22
CA GLU A 34 5.64 -10.80 3.42
C GLU A 34 5.25 -11.21 4.85
N TYR A 35 5.70 -10.45 5.86
CA TYR A 35 5.45 -10.73 7.28
C TYR A 35 4.05 -10.32 7.76
N GLY A 36 3.19 -9.85 6.85
CA GLY A 36 1.83 -9.40 7.18
C GLY A 36 1.73 -7.98 7.73
N GLY A 37 2.85 -7.25 7.81
CA GLY A 37 2.85 -5.81 8.08
C GLY A 37 2.09 -5.05 7.00
N LYS A 38 1.42 -3.97 7.39
CA LYS A 38 0.70 -3.06 6.49
C LYS A 38 1.25 -1.65 6.62
N ALA A 39 1.52 -0.99 5.50
CA ALA A 39 2.05 0.37 5.46
C ALA A 39 1.52 1.07 4.22
N THR A 40 1.57 2.40 4.20
CA THR A 40 1.24 3.15 3.00
C THR A 40 2.47 3.25 2.12
N ALA A 41 2.30 3.15 0.81
CA ALA A 41 3.38 3.34 -0.14
C ALA A 41 2.84 3.93 -1.43
N TYR A 42 3.70 4.61 -2.18
CA TYR A 42 3.37 5.00 -3.54
C TYR A 42 4.45 4.50 -4.49
N LEU A 43 4.06 4.26 -5.74
CA LEU A 43 5.01 3.82 -6.78
C LEU A 43 5.73 5.05 -7.37
N TYR A 44 7.05 5.13 -7.19
CA TYR A 44 7.89 6.19 -7.77
C TYR A 44 8.47 5.74 -9.10
N GLY A 45 7.60 5.54 -10.08
CA GLY A 45 7.96 5.02 -11.39
C GLY A 45 8.26 3.52 -11.39
N LYS A 46 8.11 2.91 -12.56
CA LYS A 46 8.30 1.46 -12.77
C LYS A 46 9.73 1.01 -12.45
N ASP A 47 10.71 1.90 -12.59
CA ASP A 47 12.14 1.62 -12.39
C ASP A 47 12.63 1.89 -10.96
N SER A 48 11.97 2.77 -10.18
CA SER A 48 12.43 3.08 -8.80
C SER A 48 11.70 2.28 -7.72
N GLY A 49 10.53 1.72 -8.03
CA GLY A 49 9.78 0.87 -7.11
C GLY A 49 8.90 1.65 -6.12
N PHE A 50 8.50 0.97 -5.04
CA PHE A 50 7.60 1.51 -4.03
C PHE A 50 8.38 2.27 -2.97
N ILE A 51 7.94 3.49 -2.68
CA ILE A 51 8.43 4.24 -1.53
C ILE A 51 7.40 4.06 -0.42
N VAL A 52 7.81 3.38 0.65
CA VAL A 52 6.96 3.05 1.81
C VAL A 52 7.11 4.11 2.88
N TYR A 53 5.97 4.55 3.42
CA TYR A 53 5.87 5.54 4.49
C TYR A 53 5.02 4.96 5.62
N GLY A 54 5.40 5.29 6.85
CA GLY A 54 4.69 4.83 8.05
C GLY A 54 5.66 4.33 9.12
N GLU A 55 5.15 4.21 10.34
CA GLU A 55 5.93 3.79 11.51
C GLU A 55 6.53 2.38 11.35
N ASP A 56 5.84 1.51 10.58
CA ASP A 56 6.24 0.15 10.25
C ASP A 56 7.18 0.05 9.03
N ALA A 57 7.40 1.13 8.27
CA ALA A 57 8.31 1.12 7.11
C ALA A 57 9.76 0.80 7.51
N TYR A 58 10.13 1.14 8.76
CA TYR A 58 11.47 0.93 9.30
C TYR A 58 11.62 -0.38 10.09
N LYS A 59 10.53 -1.10 10.37
CA LYS A 59 10.53 -2.33 11.17
C LYS A 59 10.16 -3.53 10.31
N VAL A 60 11.15 -4.01 9.55
CA VAL A 60 11.12 -5.35 8.92
C VAL A 60 9.83 -5.61 8.13
N PHE A 61 9.50 -4.72 7.21
CA PHE A 61 8.35 -4.90 6.32
C PHE A 61 8.56 -6.06 5.33
N GLY A 62 9.83 -6.38 5.02
CA GLY A 62 10.21 -7.35 4.00
C GLY A 62 9.94 -6.82 2.58
N GLU A 63 9.81 -7.73 1.62
CA GLU A 63 9.33 -7.39 0.28
C GLU A 63 7.82 -7.15 0.29
N ILE A 64 7.38 -6.13 -0.45
CA ILE A 64 5.96 -5.89 -0.67
C ILE A 64 5.43 -7.00 -1.57
N THR A 65 4.41 -7.70 -1.11
CA THR A 65 3.80 -8.81 -1.86
C THR A 65 2.50 -8.40 -2.53
N HIS A 66 1.73 -7.55 -1.87
CA HIS A 66 0.41 -7.10 -2.31
C HIS A 66 0.22 -5.61 -2.02
N TRP A 67 -0.65 -4.99 -2.81
CA TRP A 67 -1.10 -3.61 -2.61
C TRP A 67 -2.62 -3.53 -2.75
N CYS A 68 -3.18 -2.45 -2.24
CA CYS A 68 -4.60 -2.17 -2.24
C CYS A 68 -4.81 -0.68 -2.47
N HIS A 69 -5.72 -0.32 -3.38
CA HIS A 69 -6.08 1.06 -3.61
C HIS A 69 -6.72 1.63 -2.35
N ILE A 70 -6.18 2.75 -1.85
CA ILE A 70 -6.85 3.51 -0.81
C ILE A 70 -7.85 4.37 -1.55
N PRO A 71 -9.17 4.21 -1.34
CA PRO A 71 -10.14 5.04 -2.06
C PRO A 71 -9.79 6.52 -1.83
N ASP A 72 -9.72 7.27 -2.94
CA ASP A 72 -9.50 8.70 -2.89
C ASP A 72 -10.51 9.33 -1.94
N LEU A 73 -9.98 10.10 -1.01
CA LEU A 73 -10.72 10.98 -0.14
C LEU A 73 -11.23 12.17 -0.97
N GLU A 74 -12.06 11.93 -1.98
CA GLU A 74 -12.92 12.99 -2.49
C GLU A 74 -14.04 13.19 -1.46
N GLU A 75 -14.01 14.38 -0.85
CA GLU A 75 -14.80 14.87 0.29
C GLU A 75 -16.31 14.58 0.26
#